data_AF-A0A507FSV3-F1
#
_entry.id   AF-A0A507FSV3-F1
#
_cell.length_a   1.000
_cell.length_b   1.000
_cell.length_c   1.000
_cell.angle_alpha   90.00
_cell.angle_beta   90.00
_cell.angle_gamma   90.00
#
_symmetry.space_group_name_H-M   'P 1'
#
loop_
_entity.id
_entity.type
_entity.pdbx_description
1 polymer ?
#
loop_
_entity_poly.entity_id
_entity_poly.type
_entity_poly.pdbx_seq_one_letter_code
_entity_poly.pdbx_strand_id
1 'polypeptide(L)'
;MVAFYPSATEGFWGPGTSLTDWCEENYAMTPYLAEFWNTLSNIFFLMTAILGMRTLQSVGDVEQRNYLAFGSLLVVMTGSVLFHGTMWYHAQMLDEIPMIFNGCIIIYCALRIFPNSKKNDAAITTVLSLYSLLFTPIYVYNRNPDFFGFSHALLVVGLIFLPPIQINRLKREYSNIYDAKRIRGLWHLYWYSLACYLGGFSIWSYENVYCEHVRSVREVVGTPWSVLLELHMWWHLLSALGSYGVIILLAYMRLLAIKRTDVQLRWVGGTCVPILHSRLTAQKMREEDGLIPIICALAWDYGADTKYLKMGFGLRPAGTDGKWGAPTSTLDWCEENYIVTPYIAEFWNSTSNLFFLLFMGVGLFSVTRLGVTEMRTYLSMYSIAVVGVGSFLFHASLWYETQMMDELPMIYGTCVFVFAAWRVFPETNKNNNLLAFGLFVYSIAVTGMYLKLKNPVFHEVCYGILAAILFLTPPIQFYHIKHNYPQYSDRLSGLWKLYWYGAVSYLGGFAMWGVDNNFCEVLRTGRENVGYPARILLEFHLFWHFGTAVGTYASVMTVTYLRLLATGRSDVYLKWVGGVFPMVTTDLSYVEIRKLTKPKAV
;
A
#
# COMPACT_ATOMS: atom_id res chain seq x y z
N MET A 1 -0.28 1.85 -32.09
CA MET A 1 -1.38 2.80 -31.77
C MET A 1 -2.33 2.06 -30.84
N VAL A 2 -2.33 2.43 -29.57
CA VAL A 2 -3.26 1.92 -28.55
C VAL A 2 -4.65 2.40 -28.93
N ALA A 3 -5.58 1.49 -29.21
CA ALA A 3 -6.97 1.84 -29.47
C ALA A 3 -7.69 1.97 -28.12
N PHE A 4 -7.63 3.17 -27.53
CA PHE A 4 -8.61 3.61 -26.53
C PHE A 4 -10.02 3.27 -27.05
N TYR A 5 -10.94 2.89 -26.17
CA TYR A 5 -12.35 2.98 -26.58
C TYR A 5 -12.58 4.44 -27.01
N PRO A 6 -13.24 4.70 -28.15
CA PRO A 6 -13.66 6.07 -28.44
C PRO A 6 -14.43 6.56 -27.22
N SER A 7 -14.04 7.72 -26.68
CA SER A 7 -14.68 8.31 -25.51
C SER A 7 -16.19 8.23 -25.70
N ALA A 8 -16.86 7.43 -24.87
CA ALA A 8 -18.28 7.17 -25.03
C ALA A 8 -19.04 8.10 -24.11
N THR A 9 -20.09 8.74 -24.62
CA THR A 9 -21.04 9.52 -23.80
C THR A 9 -21.89 8.62 -22.91
N GLU A 10 -21.86 7.30 -23.13
CA GLU A 10 -22.64 6.31 -22.43
C GLU A 10 -21.81 5.03 -22.24
N GLY A 11 -21.63 4.63 -20.98
CA GLY A 11 -20.98 3.37 -20.60
C GLY A 11 -21.99 2.36 -20.03
N PHE A 12 -21.49 1.35 -19.33
CA PHE A 12 -22.32 0.27 -18.76
C PHE A 12 -23.44 0.76 -17.84
N TRP A 13 -23.20 1.85 -17.09
CA TRP A 13 -24.15 2.41 -16.13
C TRP A 13 -25.16 3.39 -16.74
N GLY A 14 -25.27 3.43 -18.07
CA GLY A 14 -26.11 4.37 -18.78
C GLY A 14 -25.47 5.76 -18.91
N PRO A 15 -26.26 6.78 -19.32
CA PRO A 15 -25.72 8.10 -19.60
C PRO A 15 -25.30 8.83 -18.32
N GLY A 16 -24.20 9.59 -18.42
CA GLY A 16 -23.80 10.53 -17.38
C GLY A 16 -24.89 11.58 -17.15
N THR A 17 -25.22 11.83 -15.88
CA THR A 17 -26.21 12.84 -15.47
C THR A 17 -25.62 13.88 -14.52
N SER A 18 -24.34 13.76 -14.17
CA SER A 18 -23.62 14.71 -13.33
C SER A 18 -23.61 16.11 -13.93
N LEU A 19 -23.47 17.11 -13.06
CA LEU A 19 -23.30 18.50 -13.43
C LEU A 19 -21.88 18.78 -13.96
N THR A 20 -20.93 17.95 -13.57
CA THR A 20 -19.50 18.10 -13.89
C THR A 20 -18.99 16.81 -14.50
N ASP A 21 -18.11 16.98 -15.50
CA ASP A 21 -17.32 15.94 -16.15
C ASP A 21 -15.85 16.39 -16.09
N TRP A 22 -14.96 15.55 -15.58
CA TRP A 22 -13.57 15.95 -15.35
C TRP A 22 -12.70 15.68 -16.58
N CYS A 23 -11.41 15.96 -16.47
CA CYS A 23 -10.51 15.87 -17.61
C CYS A 23 -10.14 14.43 -18.00
N GLU A 24 -10.33 13.43 -17.14
CA GLU A 24 -10.14 12.04 -17.54
C GLU A 24 -11.17 11.64 -18.61
N GLU A 25 -10.75 10.88 -19.62
CA GLU A 25 -11.63 10.47 -20.71
C GLU A 25 -12.60 9.36 -20.26
N ASN A 26 -13.90 9.66 -20.35
CA ASN A 26 -14.95 8.73 -19.95
C ASN A 26 -14.89 7.39 -20.70
N TYR A 27 -14.88 6.32 -19.91
CA TYR A 27 -14.85 4.91 -20.30
C TYR A 27 -13.66 4.52 -21.18
N ALA A 28 -12.60 5.34 -21.22
CA ALA A 28 -11.44 5.11 -22.08
C ALA A 28 -10.70 3.81 -21.72
N MET A 29 -10.62 3.52 -20.42
CA MET A 29 -9.94 2.34 -19.88
C MET A 29 -10.87 1.14 -19.66
N THR A 30 -12.17 1.33 -19.54
CA THR A 30 -13.13 0.24 -19.38
C THR A 30 -14.56 0.77 -19.51
N PRO A 31 -15.51 0.03 -20.13
CA PRO A 31 -16.90 0.47 -20.21
C PRO A 31 -17.62 0.53 -18.85
N TYR A 32 -17.03 0.00 -17.76
CA TYR A 32 -17.68 -0.07 -16.44
C TYR A 32 -17.40 1.11 -15.52
N LEU A 33 -16.29 1.82 -15.73
CA LEU A 33 -15.87 2.97 -14.93
C LEU A 33 -15.67 4.13 -15.88
N ALA A 34 -16.39 5.23 -15.66
CA ALA A 34 -16.28 6.40 -16.51
C ALA A 34 -14.88 6.99 -16.41
N GLU A 35 -14.47 7.42 -15.23
CA GLU A 35 -13.12 7.93 -14.99
C GLU A 35 -12.35 6.89 -14.16
N PHE A 36 -11.61 6.02 -14.83
CA PHE A 36 -10.98 4.84 -14.24
C PHE A 36 -9.95 5.19 -13.16
N TRP A 37 -9.03 6.10 -13.45
CA TRP A 37 -7.97 6.49 -12.53
C TRP A 37 -8.51 7.36 -11.39
N ASN A 38 -9.48 8.25 -11.67
CA ASN A 38 -10.17 9.02 -10.63
C ASN A 38 -10.98 8.10 -9.71
N THR A 39 -11.60 7.05 -10.24
CA THR A 39 -12.29 6.04 -9.41
C THR A 39 -11.31 5.27 -8.53
N LEU A 40 -10.23 4.71 -9.09
CA LEU A 40 -9.31 3.85 -8.33
C LEU A 40 -8.49 4.62 -7.29
N SER A 41 -8.13 5.87 -7.59
CA SER A 41 -7.32 6.71 -6.70
C SER A 41 -8.00 7.06 -5.38
N ASN A 42 -9.32 6.86 -5.28
CA ASN A 42 -10.06 6.95 -4.02
C ASN A 42 -9.61 5.94 -2.95
N ILE A 43 -8.84 4.90 -3.31
CA ILE A 43 -8.17 4.01 -2.36
C ILE A 43 -7.31 4.78 -1.34
N PHE A 44 -6.76 5.94 -1.71
CA PHE A 44 -5.96 6.76 -0.79
C PHE A 44 -6.79 7.31 0.38
N PHE A 45 -8.05 7.68 0.16
CA PHE A 45 -8.97 8.07 1.24
C PHE A 45 -9.30 6.89 2.14
N LEU A 46 -9.54 5.71 1.58
CA LEU A 46 -9.76 4.48 2.36
C LEU A 46 -8.56 4.15 3.26
N MET A 47 -7.35 4.14 2.68
CA MET A 47 -6.12 3.84 3.40
C MET A 47 -5.86 4.83 4.54
N THR A 48 -5.96 6.14 4.24
CA THR A 48 -5.70 7.19 5.24
C THR A 48 -6.75 7.21 6.35
N ALA A 49 -8.03 7.00 6.04
CA ALA A 49 -9.09 6.92 7.06
C ALA A 49 -8.93 5.72 7.99
N ILE A 50 -8.65 4.52 7.45
CA ILE A 50 -8.39 3.31 8.27
C ILE A 50 -7.17 3.51 9.15
N LEU A 51 -6.06 4.01 8.58
CA LEU A 51 -4.85 4.30 9.34
C LEU A 51 -5.10 5.33 10.44
N GLY A 52 -5.89 6.37 10.14
CA GLY A 52 -6.28 7.41 11.09
C GLY A 52 -7.05 6.85 12.26
N MET A 53 -8.10 6.08 12.00
CA MET A 53 -8.89 5.43 13.04
C MET A 53 -8.07 4.45 13.89
N ARG A 54 -7.20 3.63 13.28
CA ARG A 54 -6.28 2.73 14.01
C ARG A 54 -5.31 3.50 14.90
N THR A 55 -4.79 4.62 14.39
CA THR A 55 -3.90 5.50 15.14
C THR A 55 -4.61 6.06 16.37
N LEU A 56 -5.83 6.56 16.21
CA LEU A 56 -6.64 7.06 17.33
C LEU A 56 -6.97 5.95 18.35
N GLN A 57 -7.34 4.76 17.88
CA GLN A 57 -7.61 3.59 18.73
C GLN A 57 -6.39 3.21 19.56
N SER A 58 -5.21 3.17 18.93
CA SER A 58 -3.96 2.79 19.61
C SER A 58 -3.54 3.77 20.72
N VAL A 59 -3.97 5.02 20.63
CA VAL A 59 -3.64 6.06 21.63
C VAL A 59 -4.60 6.03 22.83
N GLY A 60 -5.85 5.63 22.62
CA GLY A 60 -6.88 5.60 23.67
C GLY A 60 -7.32 6.99 24.15
N ASP A 61 -8.46 7.05 24.83
CA ASP A 61 -9.13 8.27 25.32
C ASP A 61 -9.31 9.38 24.27
N VAL A 62 -9.52 8.99 23.02
CA VAL A 62 -9.86 9.90 21.93
C VAL A 62 -11.37 10.06 21.86
N GLU A 63 -11.84 11.31 21.75
CA GLU A 63 -13.27 11.62 21.64
C GLU A 63 -13.86 11.19 20.30
N GLN A 64 -15.13 10.76 20.31
CA GLN A 64 -15.88 10.24 19.15
C GLN A 64 -15.87 11.15 17.92
N ARG A 65 -15.85 12.48 18.11
CA ARG A 65 -15.77 13.45 17.00
C ARG A 65 -14.55 13.28 16.10
N ASN A 66 -13.41 12.81 16.63
CA ASN A 66 -12.22 12.57 15.80
C ASN A 66 -12.38 11.30 14.95
N TYR A 67 -13.07 10.29 15.47
CA TYR A 67 -13.47 9.12 14.69
C TYR A 67 -14.50 9.49 13.62
N LEU A 68 -15.45 10.37 13.96
CA LEU A 68 -16.44 10.89 13.01
C LEU A 68 -15.80 11.68 11.87
N ALA A 69 -14.71 12.42 12.13
CA ALA A 69 -13.95 13.11 11.08
C ALA A 69 -13.34 12.12 10.06
N PHE A 70 -12.79 11.00 10.51
CA PHE A 70 -12.31 9.95 9.59
C PHE A 70 -13.44 9.13 8.97
N GLY A 71 -14.51 8.85 9.72
CA GLY A 71 -15.69 8.16 9.21
C GLY A 71 -16.39 8.93 8.09
N SER A 72 -16.49 10.26 8.22
CA SER A 72 -17.04 11.11 7.16
C SER A 72 -16.16 11.17 5.91
N LEU A 73 -14.84 11.01 6.02
CA LEU A 73 -13.97 10.82 4.84
C LEU A 73 -14.25 9.51 4.09
N LEU A 74 -14.66 8.44 4.78
CA LEU A 74 -15.09 7.20 4.11
C LEU A 74 -16.40 7.39 3.35
N VAL A 75 -17.28 8.28 3.82
CA VAL A 75 -18.51 8.63 3.11
C VAL A 75 -18.17 9.41 1.84
N VAL A 76 -17.30 10.42 1.93
CA VAL A 76 -16.76 11.16 0.76
C VAL A 76 -16.15 10.19 -0.25
N MET A 77 -15.27 9.29 0.20
CA MET A 77 -14.64 8.27 -0.64
C MET A 77 -15.66 7.39 -1.36
N THR A 78 -16.70 6.93 -0.65
CA THR A 78 -17.75 6.09 -1.25
C THR A 78 -18.52 6.87 -2.33
N GLY A 79 -18.84 8.14 -2.05
CA GLY A 79 -19.45 9.04 -3.01
C GLY A 79 -18.58 9.26 -4.25
N SER A 80 -17.32 9.60 -4.05
CA SER A 80 -16.35 9.85 -5.11
C SER A 80 -16.12 8.61 -6.00
N VAL A 81 -15.98 7.41 -5.42
CA VAL A 81 -15.91 6.15 -6.20
C VAL A 81 -17.14 5.97 -7.07
N LEU A 82 -18.34 6.19 -6.51
CA LEU A 82 -19.58 6.07 -7.27
C LEU A 82 -19.71 7.15 -8.33
N PHE A 83 -19.30 8.38 -8.02
CA PHE A 83 -19.37 9.51 -8.93
C PHE A 83 -18.46 9.29 -10.14
N HIS A 84 -17.16 9.12 -9.94
CA HIS A 84 -16.22 8.89 -11.03
C HIS A 84 -16.50 7.57 -11.77
N GLY A 85 -17.04 6.56 -11.09
CA GLY A 85 -17.39 5.29 -11.72
C GLY A 85 -18.60 5.39 -12.66
N THR A 86 -19.59 6.23 -12.33
CA THR A 86 -20.91 6.25 -13.01
C THR A 86 -21.26 7.55 -13.72
N MET A 87 -20.63 8.67 -13.35
CA MET A 87 -21.01 10.04 -13.73
C MET A 87 -22.48 10.36 -13.45
N TRP A 88 -23.06 9.79 -12.39
CA TRP A 88 -24.44 10.07 -12.00
C TRP A 88 -24.56 11.29 -11.09
N TYR A 89 -25.60 12.08 -11.32
CA TYR A 89 -25.94 13.23 -10.47
C TYR A 89 -26.05 12.85 -8.99
N HIS A 90 -26.76 11.76 -8.67
CA HIS A 90 -26.95 11.33 -7.29
C HIS A 90 -25.64 10.86 -6.63
N ALA A 91 -24.73 10.29 -7.42
CA ALA A 91 -23.41 9.90 -6.94
C ALA A 91 -22.51 11.13 -6.72
N GLN A 92 -22.57 12.13 -7.62
CA GLN A 92 -21.92 13.43 -7.42
C GLN A 92 -22.39 14.10 -6.13
N MET A 93 -23.70 14.07 -5.84
CA MET A 93 -24.23 14.59 -4.57
C MET A 93 -23.70 13.81 -3.36
N LEU A 94 -23.48 12.50 -3.49
CA LEU A 94 -22.89 11.67 -2.44
C LEU A 94 -21.38 11.91 -2.27
N ASP A 95 -20.72 12.52 -3.23
CA ASP A 95 -19.32 12.98 -3.11
C ASP A 95 -19.25 14.38 -2.47
N GLU A 96 -19.84 15.37 -3.14
CA GLU A 96 -19.66 16.78 -2.81
C GLU A 96 -20.39 17.20 -1.52
N ILE A 97 -21.60 16.70 -1.25
CA ILE A 97 -22.34 17.08 -0.04
C ILE A 97 -21.61 16.58 1.20
N PRO A 98 -21.17 15.30 1.30
CA PRO A 98 -20.37 14.83 2.42
C PRO A 98 -19.07 15.61 2.65
N MET A 99 -18.46 16.22 1.63
CA MET A 99 -17.28 17.08 1.82
C MET A 99 -17.62 18.31 2.67
N ILE A 100 -18.81 18.91 2.51
CA ILE A 100 -19.28 20.03 3.35
C ILE A 100 -19.50 19.56 4.79
N PHE A 101 -20.16 18.42 4.99
CA PHE A 101 -20.35 17.85 6.33
C PHE A 101 -19.00 17.53 7.00
N ASN A 102 -18.05 16.95 6.26
CA ASN A 102 -16.71 16.67 6.73
C ASN A 102 -15.99 17.96 7.15
N GLY A 103 -16.00 19.01 6.32
CA GLY A 103 -15.42 20.30 6.64
C GLY A 103 -16.01 20.92 7.92
N CYS A 104 -17.34 20.86 8.09
CA CYS A 104 -18.01 21.26 9.34
C CYS A 104 -17.52 20.47 10.56
N ILE A 105 -17.41 19.14 10.45
CA ILE A 105 -16.92 18.27 11.54
C ILE A 105 -15.48 18.62 11.91
N ILE A 106 -14.61 18.88 10.93
CA ILE A 106 -13.21 19.23 11.17
C ILE A 106 -13.11 20.63 11.81
N ILE A 107 -13.89 21.61 11.34
CA ILE A 107 -13.96 22.95 11.97
C ILE A 107 -14.47 22.84 13.41
N TYR A 108 -15.49 22.03 13.66
CA TYR A 108 -15.96 21.74 15.01
C TYR A 108 -14.82 21.19 15.89
N CYS A 109 -14.05 20.22 15.38
CA CYS A 109 -12.88 19.69 16.09
C CYS A 109 -11.82 20.78 16.37
N ALA A 110 -11.55 21.67 15.41
CA ALA A 110 -10.58 22.75 15.54
C ALA A 110 -10.98 23.80 16.58
N LEU A 111 -12.26 24.18 16.60
CA LEU A 111 -12.80 25.12 17.59
C LEU A 111 -12.86 24.54 19.00
N ARG A 112 -12.79 23.21 19.13
CA ARG A 112 -13.06 22.49 20.38
C ARG A 112 -11.86 21.77 20.98
N ILE A 113 -10.65 22.28 20.72
CA ILE A 113 -9.41 21.72 21.28
C ILE A 113 -9.34 21.86 22.81
N PHE A 114 -9.71 23.00 23.39
CA PHE A 114 -9.46 23.30 24.81
C PHE A 114 -10.65 22.95 25.74
N PRO A 115 -10.41 22.33 26.92
CA PRO A 115 -11.48 21.91 27.85
C PRO A 115 -12.38 23.05 28.36
N ASN A 116 -11.81 24.25 28.55
CA ASN A 116 -12.53 25.42 29.07
C ASN A 116 -13.45 26.09 28.03
N SER A 117 -13.51 25.57 26.80
CA SER A 117 -14.29 26.13 25.69
C SER A 117 -15.79 25.74 25.70
N LYS A 118 -16.29 25.12 26.78
CA LYS A 118 -17.65 24.56 26.82
C LYS A 118 -18.79 25.58 26.74
N LYS A 119 -18.54 26.86 27.05
CA LYS A 119 -19.60 27.89 27.12
C LYS A 119 -20.37 28.12 25.81
N ASN A 120 -19.83 27.72 24.65
CA ASN A 120 -20.45 27.95 23.33
C ASN A 120 -20.70 26.66 22.51
N ASP A 121 -20.70 25.46 23.12
CA ASP A 121 -20.80 24.20 22.37
C ASP A 121 -22.07 24.07 21.52
N ALA A 122 -23.21 24.35 22.16
CA ALA A 122 -24.52 24.25 21.53
C ALA A 122 -24.62 25.25 20.37
N ALA A 123 -24.09 26.46 20.54
CA ALA A 123 -24.09 27.48 19.49
C ALA A 123 -23.24 27.06 18.28
N ILE A 124 -21.98 26.63 18.49
CA ILE A 124 -21.09 26.19 17.40
C ILE A 124 -21.70 24.99 16.67
N THR A 125 -22.19 23.99 17.41
CA THR A 125 -22.82 22.80 16.83
C THR A 125 -24.06 23.19 16.04
N THR A 126 -24.91 24.07 16.57
CA THR A 126 -26.11 24.55 15.88
C THR A 126 -25.75 25.29 14.60
N VAL A 127 -24.78 26.21 14.64
CA VAL A 127 -24.37 26.98 13.46
C VAL A 127 -23.80 26.07 12.36
N LEU A 128 -22.90 25.14 12.70
CA LEU A 128 -22.28 24.25 11.71
C LEU A 128 -23.29 23.23 11.15
N SER A 129 -24.18 22.71 11.99
CA SER A 129 -25.27 21.83 11.54
C SER A 129 -26.27 22.57 10.65
N LEU A 130 -26.67 23.79 11.02
CA LEU A 130 -27.54 24.61 10.17
C LEU A 130 -26.86 24.94 8.84
N TYR A 131 -25.56 25.23 8.84
CA TYR A 131 -24.81 25.47 7.61
C TYR A 131 -24.85 24.25 6.66
N SER A 132 -24.51 23.05 7.14
CA SER A 132 -24.53 21.84 6.30
C SER A 132 -25.94 21.41 5.89
N LEU A 133 -26.93 21.55 6.80
CA LEU A 133 -28.33 21.19 6.53
C LEU A 133 -29.02 22.17 5.58
N LEU A 134 -28.69 23.46 5.61
CA LEU A 134 -29.20 24.45 4.65
C LEU A 134 -28.48 24.36 3.31
N PHE A 135 -27.18 24.07 3.31
CA PHE A 135 -26.40 23.89 2.08
C PHE A 135 -27.02 22.81 1.17
N THR A 136 -27.40 21.67 1.74
CA THR A 136 -27.92 20.50 1.01
C THR A 136 -29.11 20.83 0.09
N PRO A 137 -30.27 21.33 0.58
CA PRO A 137 -31.40 21.64 -0.29
C PRO A 137 -31.12 22.81 -1.23
N ILE A 138 -30.32 23.80 -0.83
CA ILE A 138 -29.94 24.92 -1.71
C ILE A 138 -29.11 24.39 -2.88
N TYR A 139 -28.14 23.51 -2.62
CA TYR A 139 -27.27 22.97 -3.65
C TYR A 139 -28.04 22.05 -4.60
N VAL A 140 -28.85 21.14 -4.07
CA VAL A 140 -29.70 20.24 -4.86
C VAL A 140 -30.71 20.99 -5.73
N TYR A 141 -31.22 22.14 -5.25
CA TYR A 141 -32.13 22.99 -6.01
C TYR A 141 -31.40 23.82 -7.08
N ASN A 142 -30.29 24.47 -6.72
CA ASN A 142 -29.54 25.37 -7.60
C ASN A 142 -28.76 24.63 -8.70
N ARG A 143 -28.33 23.39 -8.44
CA ARG A 143 -27.57 22.56 -9.38
C ARG A 143 -26.37 23.28 -10.03
N ASN A 144 -25.63 24.03 -9.22
CA ASN A 144 -24.48 24.81 -9.67
C ASN A 144 -23.21 24.40 -8.89
N PRO A 145 -22.25 23.69 -9.50
CA PRO A 145 -21.04 23.21 -8.82
C PRO A 145 -20.16 24.35 -8.28
N ASP A 146 -20.25 25.57 -8.83
CA ASP A 146 -19.53 26.74 -8.28
C ASP A 146 -20.02 27.11 -6.88
N PHE A 147 -21.31 26.90 -6.58
CA PHE A 147 -21.86 27.12 -5.25
C PHE A 147 -21.25 26.15 -4.23
N PHE A 148 -21.09 24.88 -4.62
CA PHE A 148 -20.35 23.90 -3.83
C PHE A 148 -18.89 24.33 -3.65
N GLY A 149 -18.20 24.67 -4.74
CA GLY A 149 -16.80 25.09 -4.72
C GLY A 149 -16.55 26.27 -3.78
N PHE A 150 -17.38 27.31 -3.85
CA PHE A 150 -17.29 28.48 -2.97
C PHE A 150 -17.55 28.13 -1.50
N SER A 151 -18.60 27.35 -1.25
CA SER A 151 -18.97 26.89 0.10
C SER A 151 -17.86 26.07 0.75
N HIS A 152 -17.33 25.10 0.01
CA HIS A 152 -16.21 24.27 0.45
C HIS A 152 -14.93 25.10 0.66
N ALA A 153 -14.63 26.04 -0.24
CA ALA A 153 -13.49 26.95 -0.08
C ALA A 153 -13.56 27.79 1.20
N LEU A 154 -14.76 28.25 1.60
CA LEU A 154 -14.95 28.98 2.85
C LEU A 154 -14.59 28.12 4.07
N LEU A 155 -14.99 26.85 4.08
CA LEU A 155 -14.62 25.90 5.14
C LEU A 155 -13.11 25.66 5.17
N VAL A 156 -12.49 25.45 4.00
CA VAL A 156 -11.05 25.24 3.86
C VAL A 156 -10.27 26.46 4.35
N VAL A 157 -10.69 27.68 4.00
CA VAL A 157 -10.09 28.92 4.52
C VAL A 157 -10.14 28.96 6.04
N GLY A 158 -11.27 28.57 6.64
CA GLY A 158 -11.37 28.39 8.09
C GLY A 158 -10.31 27.42 8.63
N LEU A 159 -10.11 26.28 7.97
CA LEU A 159 -9.10 25.28 8.33
C LEU A 159 -7.65 25.71 8.05
N ILE A 160 -7.41 26.70 7.20
CA ILE A 160 -6.09 27.31 7.02
C ILE A 160 -5.73 28.18 8.23
N PHE A 161 -6.67 28.98 8.72
CA PHE A 161 -6.41 29.97 9.77
C PHE A 161 -6.62 29.46 11.20
N LEU A 162 -7.58 28.57 11.44
CA LEU A 162 -7.91 28.08 12.78
C LEU A 162 -6.74 27.30 13.43
N PRO A 163 -6.13 26.26 12.82
CA PRO A 163 -5.08 25.49 13.48
C PRO A 163 -3.88 26.34 13.93
N PRO A 164 -3.32 27.29 13.14
CA PRO A 164 -2.30 28.22 13.61
C PRO A 164 -2.67 29.00 14.88
N ILE A 165 -3.91 29.51 14.95
CA ILE A 165 -4.42 30.22 16.12
C ILE A 165 -4.43 29.28 17.33
N GLN A 166 -4.89 28.04 17.15
CA GLN A 166 -4.98 27.06 18.24
C GLN A 166 -3.59 26.56 18.67
N ILE A 167 -2.63 26.38 17.75
CA ILE A 167 -1.24 26.03 18.07
C ILE A 167 -0.59 27.15 18.90
N ASN A 168 -0.78 28.41 18.52
CA ASN A 168 -0.25 29.56 19.26
C ASN A 168 -0.88 29.69 20.65
N ARG A 169 -2.18 29.43 20.77
CA ARG A 169 -2.87 29.37 22.05
C ARG A 169 -2.33 28.25 22.93
N LEU A 170 -2.12 27.05 22.36
CA LEU A 170 -1.55 25.90 23.06
C LEU A 170 -0.13 26.22 23.57
N LYS A 171 0.69 26.86 22.73
CA LYS A 171 2.04 27.34 23.10
C LYS A 171 1.98 28.30 24.28
N ARG A 172 1.04 29.26 24.30
CA ARG A 172 0.89 30.22 25.42
C ARG A 172 0.42 29.55 26.70
N GLU A 173 -0.69 28.82 26.65
CA GLU A 173 -1.36 28.27 27.85
C GLU A 173 -0.60 27.08 28.46
N TYR A 174 0.13 26.30 27.65
CA TYR A 174 0.78 25.04 28.08
C TYR A 174 2.30 25.05 27.92
N SER A 175 2.94 26.23 27.82
CA SER A 175 4.40 26.40 27.72
C SER A 175 5.18 25.71 28.85
N ASN A 176 4.61 25.67 30.06
CA ASN A 176 5.23 25.03 31.22
C ASN A 176 5.14 23.48 31.19
N ILE A 177 4.29 22.91 30.33
CA ILE A 177 4.03 21.46 30.26
C ILE A 177 4.71 20.84 29.03
N TYR A 178 4.75 21.56 27.92
CA TYR A 178 5.23 21.04 26.64
C TYR A 178 6.44 21.80 26.11
N ASP A 179 7.43 21.03 25.66
CA ASP A 179 8.67 21.57 25.14
C ASP A 179 8.51 22.20 23.75
N ALA A 180 9.49 23.04 23.38
CA ALA A 180 9.53 23.67 22.07
C ALA A 180 9.56 22.65 20.91
N LYS A 181 10.10 21.45 21.13
CA LYS A 181 10.13 20.38 20.13
C LYS A 181 8.73 19.89 19.79
N ARG A 182 7.86 19.69 20.78
CA ARG A 182 6.47 19.27 20.56
C ARG A 182 5.68 20.33 19.78
N ILE A 183 5.85 21.61 20.13
CA ILE A 183 5.23 22.72 19.38
C ILE A 183 5.74 22.80 17.94
N ARG A 184 7.05 22.63 17.70
CA ARG A 184 7.59 22.52 16.33
C ARG A 184 6.98 21.36 15.54
N GLY A 185 6.73 20.22 16.21
CA GLY A 185 6.05 19.08 15.60
C GLY A 185 4.63 19.41 15.10
N LEU A 186 3.86 20.20 15.87
CA LEU A 186 2.53 20.67 15.45
C LEU A 186 2.61 21.56 14.21
N TRP A 187 3.55 22.52 14.18
CA TRP A 187 3.77 23.38 13.02
C TRP A 187 4.23 22.60 11.78
N HIS A 188 5.10 21.62 11.96
CA HIS A 188 5.54 20.77 10.85
C HIS A 188 4.38 19.98 10.25
N LEU A 189 3.54 19.37 11.09
CA LEU A 189 2.34 18.67 10.64
C LEU A 189 1.33 19.60 9.97
N TYR A 190 1.14 20.82 10.49
CA TYR A 190 0.31 21.84 9.85
C TYR A 190 0.80 22.18 8.44
N TRP A 191 2.08 22.55 8.30
CA TRP A 191 2.64 22.91 6.99
C TRP A 191 2.64 21.73 6.02
N TYR A 192 2.90 20.51 6.51
CA TYR A 192 2.76 19.30 5.71
C TYR A 192 1.33 19.13 5.17
N SER A 193 0.33 19.24 6.05
CA SER A 193 -1.09 19.05 5.70
C SER A 193 -1.54 20.11 4.69
N LEU A 194 -1.15 21.36 4.93
CA LEU A 194 -1.46 22.49 4.05
C LEU A 194 -0.78 22.35 2.69
N ALA A 195 0.51 21.98 2.66
CA ALA A 195 1.26 21.81 1.42
C ALA A 195 0.69 20.66 0.57
N CYS A 196 0.30 19.54 1.18
CA CYS A 196 -0.36 18.46 0.47
C CYS A 196 -1.69 18.96 -0.13
N TYR A 197 -2.56 19.55 0.69
CA TYR A 197 -3.88 19.96 0.22
C TYR A 197 -3.84 21.04 -0.86
N LEU A 198 -3.05 22.11 -0.66
CA LEU A 198 -2.90 23.17 -1.67
C LEU A 198 -2.13 22.70 -2.90
N GLY A 199 -1.16 21.79 -2.73
CA GLY A 199 -0.44 21.17 -3.85
C GLY A 199 -1.40 20.37 -4.73
N GLY A 200 -2.23 19.54 -4.12
CA GLY A 200 -3.30 18.83 -4.83
C GLY A 200 -4.25 19.80 -5.53
N PHE A 201 -4.74 20.82 -4.82
CA PHE A 201 -5.68 21.80 -5.37
C PHE A 201 -5.08 22.53 -6.58
N SER A 202 -3.78 22.85 -6.53
CA SER A 202 -3.07 23.50 -7.63
C SER A 202 -2.98 22.61 -8.86
N ILE A 203 -2.69 21.31 -8.66
CA ILE A 203 -2.61 20.32 -9.74
C ILE A 203 -3.99 20.09 -10.38
N TRP A 204 -5.03 19.92 -9.55
CA TRP A 204 -6.42 19.84 -10.02
C TRP A 204 -6.89 21.10 -10.76
N SER A 205 -6.54 22.28 -10.24
CA SER A 205 -6.89 23.55 -10.90
C SER A 205 -6.21 23.68 -12.27
N TYR A 206 -4.95 23.26 -12.37
CA TYR A 206 -4.23 23.26 -13.63
C TYR A 206 -4.90 22.34 -14.66
N GLU A 207 -5.32 21.14 -14.25
CA GLU A 207 -6.07 20.22 -15.11
C GLU A 207 -7.35 20.83 -15.64
N ASN A 208 -8.18 21.42 -14.77
CA ASN A 208 -9.46 21.99 -15.18
C ASN A 208 -9.30 23.16 -16.15
N VAL A 209 -8.29 24.00 -15.95
CA VAL A 209 -8.05 25.17 -16.81
C VAL A 209 -7.43 24.76 -18.14
N TYR A 210 -6.53 23.78 -18.14
CA TYR A 210 -5.72 23.40 -19.30
C TYR A 210 -6.01 21.97 -19.78
N CYS A 211 -7.25 21.50 -19.65
CA CYS A 211 -7.59 20.10 -19.90
C CYS A 211 -7.22 19.65 -21.32
N GLU A 212 -7.56 20.43 -22.36
CA GLU A 212 -7.20 20.09 -23.74
C GLU A 212 -5.69 19.94 -23.93
N HIS A 213 -4.91 20.81 -23.28
CA HIS A 213 -3.45 20.72 -23.30
C HIS A 213 -2.97 19.47 -22.57
N VAL A 214 -3.49 19.18 -21.37
CA VAL A 214 -3.15 17.98 -20.60
C VAL A 214 -3.45 16.71 -21.39
N ARG A 215 -4.63 16.61 -22.03
CA ARG A 215 -5.00 15.49 -22.91
C ARG A 215 -4.06 15.37 -24.11
N SER A 216 -3.74 16.48 -24.79
CA SER A 216 -2.80 16.46 -25.92
C SER A 216 -1.40 15.95 -25.51
N VAL A 217 -0.92 16.32 -24.32
CA VAL A 217 0.36 15.84 -23.79
C VAL A 217 0.24 14.35 -23.39
N ARG A 218 -0.89 13.92 -22.83
CA ARG A 218 -1.17 12.50 -22.52
C ARG A 218 -1.14 11.61 -23.75
N GLU A 219 -1.73 12.07 -24.85
CA GLU A 219 -1.71 11.36 -26.14
C GLU A 219 -0.29 11.20 -26.68
N VAL A 220 0.54 12.26 -26.58
CA VAL A 220 1.95 12.23 -27.03
C VAL A 220 2.80 11.33 -26.14
N VAL A 221 2.61 11.40 -24.82
CA VAL A 221 3.37 10.59 -23.84
C VAL A 221 3.01 9.11 -23.95
N GLY A 222 1.73 8.80 -24.16
CA GLY A 222 1.23 7.44 -24.34
C GLY A 222 1.33 6.56 -23.09
N THR A 223 0.68 5.40 -23.13
CA THR A 223 0.75 4.42 -22.04
C THR A 223 2.11 3.71 -22.03
N PRO A 224 2.65 3.33 -20.86
CA PRO A 224 2.03 3.42 -19.53
C PRO A 224 2.20 4.79 -18.84
N TRP A 225 3.00 5.70 -19.38
CA TRP A 225 3.41 6.93 -18.69
C TRP A 225 2.33 8.02 -18.63
N SER A 226 1.33 7.96 -19.51
CA SER A 226 0.20 8.89 -19.56
C SER A 226 -0.58 8.96 -18.24
N VAL A 227 -0.56 7.91 -17.42
CA VAL A 227 -1.20 7.89 -16.08
C VAL A 227 -0.62 8.95 -15.14
N LEU A 228 0.65 9.32 -15.30
CA LEU A 228 1.28 10.34 -14.45
C LEU A 228 0.68 11.74 -14.69
N LEU A 229 -0.05 11.92 -15.78
CA LEU A 229 -0.71 13.16 -16.17
C LEU A 229 -2.22 13.13 -15.87
N GLU A 230 -2.72 12.09 -15.18
CA GLU A 230 -4.06 12.10 -14.55
C GLU A 230 -3.98 12.95 -13.28
N LEU A 231 -4.06 14.27 -13.47
CA LEU A 231 -3.79 15.24 -12.42
C LEU A 231 -4.84 15.19 -11.30
N HIS A 232 -6.08 14.85 -11.62
CA HIS A 232 -7.16 14.64 -10.66
C HIS A 232 -6.92 13.43 -9.75
N MET A 233 -6.33 12.34 -10.23
CA MET A 233 -5.87 11.23 -9.38
C MET A 233 -4.87 11.73 -8.32
N TRP A 234 -3.92 12.59 -8.70
CA TRP A 234 -2.95 13.14 -7.76
C TRP A 234 -3.60 14.08 -6.74
N TRP A 235 -4.68 14.77 -7.14
CA TRP A 235 -5.53 15.49 -6.20
C TRP A 235 -6.14 14.56 -5.15
N HIS A 236 -6.67 13.39 -5.50
CA HIS A 236 -7.18 12.43 -4.50
C HIS A 236 -6.10 12.01 -3.50
N LEU A 237 -4.89 11.69 -3.95
CA LEU A 237 -3.77 11.36 -3.06
C LEU A 237 -3.44 12.52 -2.11
N LEU A 238 -3.23 13.72 -2.65
CA LEU A 238 -2.71 14.86 -1.91
C LEU A 238 -3.77 15.46 -0.99
N SER A 239 -5.03 15.51 -1.40
CA SER A 239 -6.16 15.92 -0.56
C SER A 239 -6.44 14.89 0.54
N ALA A 240 -6.33 13.59 0.28
CA ALA A 240 -6.42 12.54 1.31
C ALA A 240 -5.32 12.69 2.37
N LEU A 241 -4.07 12.90 1.96
CA LEU A 241 -2.95 13.13 2.88
C LEU A 241 -3.08 14.45 3.65
N GLY A 242 -3.56 15.52 3.01
CA GLY A 242 -3.83 16.80 3.65
C GLY A 242 -4.94 16.71 4.71
N SER A 243 -6.06 16.10 4.34
CA SER A 243 -7.20 15.86 5.25
C SER A 243 -6.82 14.94 6.41
N TYR A 244 -6.07 13.87 6.14
CA TYR A 244 -5.50 13.01 7.18
C TYR A 244 -4.63 13.80 8.16
N GLY A 245 -3.69 14.58 7.63
CA GLY A 245 -2.75 15.35 8.43
C GLY A 245 -3.44 16.38 9.32
N VAL A 246 -4.45 17.10 8.81
CA VAL A 246 -5.20 18.08 9.62
C VAL A 246 -6.03 17.39 10.70
N ILE A 247 -6.69 16.27 10.41
CA ILE A 247 -7.47 15.54 11.44
C ILE A 247 -6.53 15.02 12.54
N ILE A 248 -5.38 14.44 12.19
CA ILE A 248 -4.36 14.01 13.17
C ILE A 248 -3.83 15.20 13.98
N LEU A 249 -3.58 16.34 13.35
CA LEU A 249 -3.14 17.56 14.01
C LEU A 249 -4.14 18.01 15.08
N LEU A 250 -5.43 18.08 14.73
CA LEU A 250 -6.49 18.48 15.65
C LEU A 250 -6.66 17.49 16.80
N ALA A 251 -6.66 16.18 16.50
CA ALA A 251 -6.73 15.14 17.51
C ALA A 251 -5.52 15.21 18.46
N TYR A 252 -4.33 15.45 17.93
CA TYR A 252 -3.13 15.58 18.75
C TYR A 252 -3.17 16.81 19.65
N MET A 253 -3.53 17.98 19.10
CA MET A 253 -3.71 19.19 19.89
C MET A 253 -4.74 19.00 21.00
N ARG A 254 -5.84 18.29 20.74
CA ARG A 254 -6.84 17.96 21.75
C ARG A 254 -6.27 17.11 22.87
N LEU A 255 -5.54 16.03 22.54
CA LEU A 255 -4.87 15.17 23.51
C LEU A 255 -3.88 15.97 24.39
N LEU A 256 -3.14 16.90 23.80
CA LEU A 256 -2.26 17.81 24.54
C LEU A 256 -3.06 18.78 25.43
N ALA A 257 -4.16 19.34 24.96
CA ALA A 257 -4.98 20.26 25.74
C ALA A 257 -5.63 19.60 26.97
N ILE A 258 -5.90 18.27 26.90
CA ILE A 258 -6.33 17.46 28.05
C ILE A 258 -5.14 16.91 28.88
N LYS A 259 -3.93 17.45 28.66
CA LYS A 259 -2.71 17.14 29.41
C LYS A 259 -2.16 15.71 29.24
N ARG A 260 -2.47 15.02 28.13
CA ARG A 260 -1.84 13.72 27.80
C ARG A 260 -0.38 13.93 27.37
N THR A 261 0.55 13.73 28.29
CA THR A 261 2.00 13.90 28.05
C THR A 261 2.64 12.67 27.39
N ASP A 262 2.00 11.51 27.51
CA ASP A 262 2.40 10.21 26.99
C ASP A 262 2.30 10.07 25.47
N VAL A 263 1.51 10.92 24.82
CA VAL A 263 1.27 10.89 23.37
C VAL A 263 2.33 11.68 22.61
N GLN A 264 2.87 11.07 21.56
CA GLN A 264 3.88 11.66 20.69
C GLN A 264 3.51 11.51 19.23
N LEU A 265 3.72 12.60 18.47
CA LEU A 265 3.71 12.56 17.01
C LEU A 265 4.97 11.84 16.51
N ARG A 266 4.80 10.86 15.63
CA ARG A 266 5.88 10.13 14.96
C ARG A 266 5.60 10.04 13.47
N TRP A 267 6.65 10.10 12.67
CA TRP A 267 6.59 9.84 11.24
C TRP A 267 7.08 8.42 11.01
N VAL A 268 6.25 7.57 10.39
CA VAL A 268 6.56 6.14 10.26
C VAL A 268 7.74 5.97 9.31
N GLY A 269 8.89 5.48 9.77
CA GLY A 269 9.97 5.01 8.89
C GLY A 269 10.57 6.05 7.93
N GLY A 270 10.45 7.35 8.19
CA GLY A 270 10.86 8.41 7.26
C GLY A 270 9.89 8.64 6.09
N THR A 271 8.71 8.03 6.13
CA THR A 271 7.60 8.29 5.20
C THR A 271 6.90 9.62 5.51
N CYS A 272 6.13 10.10 4.54
CA CYS A 272 5.25 11.27 4.67
C CYS A 272 4.02 11.03 5.55
N VAL A 273 3.95 9.93 6.33
CA VAL A 273 2.72 9.55 7.05
C VAL A 273 2.86 9.76 8.57
N PRO A 274 2.18 10.77 9.13
CA PRO A 274 2.24 11.10 10.57
C PRO A 274 1.28 10.26 11.40
N ILE A 275 1.79 9.52 12.39
CA ILE A 275 0.98 8.76 13.37
C ILE A 275 1.15 9.31 14.79
N LEU A 276 0.13 9.10 15.62
CA LEU A 276 0.17 9.33 17.06
C LEU A 276 0.49 8.03 17.79
N HIS A 277 1.32 8.12 18.81
CA HIS A 277 1.77 6.97 19.59
C HIS A 277 1.72 7.29 21.08
N SER A 278 1.03 6.47 21.88
CA SER A 278 1.03 6.56 23.34
C SER A 278 2.10 5.66 23.96
N ARG A 279 2.91 6.22 24.86
CA ARG A 279 3.87 5.44 25.67
C ARG A 279 3.19 4.49 26.67
N LEU A 280 1.99 4.83 27.16
CA LEU A 280 1.24 4.03 28.13
C LEU A 280 0.64 2.78 27.47
N THR A 281 0.00 2.92 26.31
CA THR A 281 -0.53 1.76 25.55
C THR A 281 0.60 0.84 25.08
N ALA A 282 1.76 1.39 24.70
CA ALA A 282 2.94 0.60 24.33
C ALA A 282 3.58 -0.15 25.52
N GLN A 283 3.25 0.22 26.75
CA GLN A 283 3.64 -0.49 27.97
C GLN A 283 2.59 -1.54 28.35
N LYS A 284 1.30 -1.21 28.24
CA LYS A 284 0.17 -2.11 28.50
C LYS A 284 0.10 -3.27 27.49
N MET A 285 0.26 -3.00 26.20
CA MET A 285 0.41 -4.05 25.17
C MET A 285 1.63 -4.95 25.43
N ARG A 286 2.73 -4.38 25.97
CA ARG A 286 3.91 -5.16 26.35
C ARG A 286 3.71 -6.07 27.57
N GLU A 287 2.67 -5.83 28.37
CA GLU A 287 2.28 -6.66 29.51
C GLU A 287 1.20 -7.68 29.12
N GLU A 288 0.38 -7.38 28.10
CA GLU A 288 -0.73 -8.23 27.63
C GLU A 288 -0.38 -9.15 26.43
N ASP A 289 0.73 -8.92 25.71
CA ASP A 289 1.15 -9.69 24.51
C ASP A 289 1.77 -11.08 24.81
N GLY A 290 1.04 -11.89 25.58
CA GLY A 290 1.22 -13.35 25.70
C GLY A 290 0.32 -14.18 24.76
N LEU A 291 -0.62 -13.57 24.03
CA LEU A 291 -1.54 -14.31 23.13
C LEU A 291 -1.92 -13.48 21.87
N ILE A 292 -1.65 -14.07 20.70
CA ILE A 292 -2.33 -13.85 19.40
C ILE A 292 -3.02 -15.20 19.12
N PRO A 293 -4.24 -15.36 18.52
CA PRO A 293 -4.84 -14.58 17.40
C PRO A 293 -6.36 -14.34 17.44
N ILE A 294 -6.88 -13.26 16.81
CA ILE A 294 -8.26 -13.28 16.25
C ILE A 294 -8.33 -12.46 14.95
N ILE A 295 -8.35 -13.15 13.79
CA ILE A 295 -8.75 -12.60 12.48
C ILE A 295 -9.90 -13.41 11.84
N CYS A 296 -10.51 -14.40 12.50
CA CYS A 296 -11.50 -15.30 11.87
C CYS A 296 -12.92 -15.28 12.46
N ALA A 297 -13.45 -14.16 12.95
CA ALA A 297 -14.80 -14.17 13.53
C ALA A 297 -15.66 -12.97 13.14
N LEU A 298 -16.10 -12.90 11.87
CA LEU A 298 -17.30 -12.12 11.48
C LEU A 298 -17.99 -12.66 10.21
N ALA A 299 -17.94 -13.96 9.93
CA ALA A 299 -18.74 -14.53 8.83
C ALA A 299 -19.16 -15.96 9.13
N TRP A 300 -20.18 -16.13 9.99
CA TRP A 300 -21.05 -17.30 9.97
C TRP A 300 -22.28 -17.02 10.84
N ASP A 301 -23.36 -16.56 10.24
CA ASP A 301 -24.71 -17.12 10.44
C ASP A 301 -25.70 -16.37 9.54
N TYR A 302 -26.29 -17.06 8.56
CA TYR A 302 -27.71 -16.91 8.19
C TYR A 302 -28.06 -17.97 7.15
N GLY A 303 -29.00 -18.82 7.54
CA GLY A 303 -29.51 -19.92 6.74
C GLY A 303 -30.33 -19.50 5.52
N ALA A 304 -30.35 -20.45 4.59
CA ALA A 304 -31.24 -20.64 3.44
C ALA A 304 -32.56 -19.85 3.45
N ASP A 305 -32.72 -18.97 2.46
CA ASP A 305 -33.66 -19.13 1.34
C ASP A 305 -33.82 -17.76 0.67
N THR A 306 -33.21 -17.55 -0.50
CA THR A 306 -33.66 -16.51 -1.42
C THR A 306 -33.20 -16.84 -2.85
N LYS A 307 -34.20 -17.10 -3.68
CA LYS A 307 -34.11 -17.20 -5.14
C LYS A 307 -33.49 -15.91 -5.72
N TYR A 308 -32.49 -16.10 -6.58
CA TYR A 308 -32.08 -15.25 -7.70
C TYR A 308 -32.22 -13.72 -7.53
N LEU A 309 -31.14 -13.07 -7.12
CA LEU A 309 -30.75 -11.77 -7.66
C LEU A 309 -29.21 -11.71 -7.74
N LYS A 310 -28.65 -12.00 -8.92
CA LYS A 310 -27.24 -11.76 -9.22
C LYS A 310 -27.01 -10.24 -9.24
N MET A 311 -26.60 -9.65 -8.12
CA MET A 311 -25.97 -8.33 -8.09
C MET A 311 -24.56 -8.48 -8.69
N GLY A 312 -24.47 -8.40 -10.02
CA GLY A 312 -23.21 -8.57 -10.74
C GLY A 312 -22.38 -7.30 -10.73
N PHE A 313 -21.16 -7.37 -10.22
CA PHE A 313 -20.10 -6.34 -10.30
C PHE A 313 -19.57 -6.12 -11.74
N GLY A 314 -20.42 -6.17 -12.77
CA GLY A 314 -20.04 -5.87 -14.16
C GLY A 314 -18.86 -6.68 -14.70
N LEU A 315 -18.72 -7.94 -14.30
CA LEU A 315 -17.64 -8.79 -14.82
C LEU A 315 -17.88 -9.10 -16.29
N ARG A 316 -16.83 -8.97 -17.10
CA ARG A 316 -16.85 -9.38 -18.51
C ARG A 316 -16.92 -10.91 -18.58
N PRO A 317 -17.49 -11.48 -19.66
CA PRO A 317 -17.23 -12.87 -19.97
C PRO A 317 -15.72 -13.07 -20.09
N ALA A 318 -15.19 -14.06 -19.37
CA ALA A 318 -13.80 -14.47 -19.54
C ALA A 318 -13.57 -14.88 -21.00
N GLY A 319 -12.45 -14.48 -21.60
CA GLY A 319 -12.22 -14.76 -23.01
C GLY A 319 -10.85 -14.33 -23.52
N THR A 320 -10.62 -14.54 -24.82
CA THR A 320 -9.40 -14.14 -25.53
C THR A 320 -9.57 -12.84 -26.32
N ASP A 321 -10.64 -12.08 -26.04
CA ASP A 321 -11.02 -10.85 -26.72
C ASP A 321 -10.27 -9.60 -26.19
N GLY A 322 -9.15 -9.83 -25.49
CA GLY A 322 -8.30 -8.79 -24.96
C GLY A 322 -7.73 -7.85 -26.03
N LYS A 323 -7.51 -6.59 -25.66
CA LYS A 323 -7.01 -5.54 -26.56
C LYS A 323 -5.62 -5.82 -27.11
N TRP A 324 -4.83 -6.63 -26.41
CA TRP A 324 -3.47 -7.03 -26.77
C TRP A 324 -3.43 -8.27 -27.70
N GLY A 325 -4.58 -8.71 -28.20
CA GLY A 325 -4.66 -9.89 -29.05
C GLY A 325 -4.60 -11.19 -28.25
N ALA A 326 -4.52 -12.31 -28.97
CA ALA A 326 -4.60 -13.63 -28.37
C ALA A 326 -3.35 -13.95 -27.52
N PRO A 327 -3.51 -14.69 -26.41
CA PRO A 327 -2.39 -15.25 -25.66
C PRO A 327 -1.46 -16.06 -26.57
N THR A 328 -0.16 -15.82 -26.46
CA THR A 328 0.89 -16.57 -27.17
C THR A 328 1.83 -17.32 -26.22
N SER A 329 1.68 -17.09 -24.92
CA SER A 329 2.41 -17.79 -23.87
C SER A 329 2.18 -19.29 -23.90
N THR A 330 3.11 -20.05 -23.34
CA THR A 330 2.98 -21.51 -23.20
C THR A 330 2.06 -21.91 -22.06
N LEU A 331 1.68 -20.95 -21.21
CA LEU A 331 0.86 -21.13 -20.02
C LEU A 331 -0.09 -19.95 -19.79
N ASP A 332 -1.22 -20.27 -19.18
CA ASP A 332 -2.35 -19.40 -18.86
C ASP A 332 -2.85 -19.86 -17.48
N TRP A 333 -2.98 -18.94 -16.52
CA TRP A 333 -3.19 -19.32 -15.12
C TRP A 333 -4.68 -19.44 -14.78
N CYS A 334 -4.97 -19.72 -13.52
CA CYS A 334 -6.36 -19.96 -13.11
C CYS A 334 -7.22 -18.69 -13.08
N GLU A 335 -6.64 -17.50 -12.98
CA GLU A 335 -7.43 -16.27 -13.07
C GLU A 335 -8.15 -16.19 -14.43
N GLU A 336 -9.38 -15.69 -14.46
CA GLU A 336 -10.14 -15.59 -15.68
C GLU A 336 -9.69 -14.40 -16.54
N ASN A 337 -9.27 -14.69 -17.77
CA ASN A 337 -8.72 -13.68 -18.67
C ASN A 337 -9.71 -12.56 -19.02
N TYR A 338 -9.23 -11.33 -18.85
CA TYR A 338 -9.88 -10.06 -19.15
C TYR A 338 -11.24 -9.85 -18.46
N ILE A 339 -11.48 -10.58 -17.36
CA ILE A 339 -12.75 -10.57 -16.62
C ILE A 339 -13.02 -9.22 -15.94
N VAL A 340 -11.97 -8.54 -15.49
CA VAL A 340 -12.04 -7.21 -14.86
C VAL A 340 -11.95 -6.10 -15.90
N THR A 341 -11.08 -6.25 -16.90
CA THR A 341 -10.83 -5.22 -17.94
C THR A 341 -10.28 -5.86 -19.22
N PRO A 342 -10.61 -5.35 -20.42
CA PRO A 342 -10.04 -5.83 -21.69
C PRO A 342 -8.54 -5.53 -21.87
N TYR A 343 -7.91 -4.77 -20.98
CA TYR A 343 -6.52 -4.34 -21.11
C TYR A 343 -5.53 -5.14 -20.28
N ILE A 344 -6.00 -5.91 -19.29
CA ILE A 344 -5.15 -6.71 -18.40
C ILE A 344 -5.80 -8.09 -18.35
N ALA A 345 -5.10 -9.12 -18.84
CA ALA A 345 -5.62 -10.47 -18.92
C ALA A 345 -5.94 -11.00 -17.52
N GLU A 346 -4.95 -11.12 -16.66
CA GLU A 346 -5.15 -11.60 -15.29
C GLU A 346 -4.95 -10.42 -14.33
N PHE A 347 -6.02 -9.74 -13.96
CA PHE A 347 -5.96 -8.45 -13.27
C PHE A 347 -5.32 -8.54 -11.88
N TRP A 348 -5.73 -9.52 -11.08
CA TRP A 348 -5.22 -9.71 -9.72
C TRP A 348 -3.81 -10.29 -9.71
N ASN A 349 -3.49 -11.20 -10.63
CA ASN A 349 -2.14 -11.71 -10.84
C ASN A 349 -1.21 -10.59 -11.33
N SER A 350 -1.66 -9.73 -12.23
CA SER A 350 -0.87 -8.57 -12.68
C SER A 350 -0.63 -7.60 -11.53
N THR A 351 -1.68 -7.07 -10.92
CA THR A 351 -1.57 -5.99 -9.92
C THR A 351 -0.89 -6.41 -8.62
N SER A 352 -0.97 -7.69 -8.24
CA SER A 352 -0.26 -8.22 -7.07
C SER A 352 1.26 -8.16 -7.21
N ASN A 353 1.79 -8.01 -8.42
CA ASN A 353 3.23 -7.81 -8.63
C ASN A 353 3.79 -6.50 -8.06
N LEU A 354 2.92 -5.54 -7.69
CA LEU A 354 3.30 -4.36 -6.92
C LEU A 354 3.96 -4.71 -5.57
N PHE A 355 3.69 -5.89 -5.01
CA PHE A 355 4.37 -6.36 -3.80
C PHE A 355 5.89 -6.47 -4.00
N PHE A 356 6.35 -7.00 -5.13
CA PHE A 356 7.79 -7.10 -5.42
C PHE A 356 8.47 -5.73 -5.45
N LEU A 357 7.82 -4.72 -6.06
CA LEU A 357 8.32 -3.35 -6.09
C LEU A 357 8.36 -2.72 -4.70
N LEU A 358 7.32 -2.94 -3.90
CA LEU A 358 7.24 -2.46 -2.52
C LEU A 358 8.38 -3.04 -1.66
N PHE A 359 8.54 -4.37 -1.67
CA PHE A 359 9.57 -5.03 -0.86
C PHE A 359 10.99 -4.70 -1.34
N MET A 360 11.20 -4.55 -2.65
CA MET A 360 12.46 -4.02 -3.19
C MET A 360 12.74 -2.62 -2.67
N GLY A 361 11.78 -1.70 -2.73
CA GLY A 361 11.95 -0.32 -2.28
C GLY A 361 12.30 -0.22 -0.81
N VAL A 362 11.62 -1.00 0.04
CA VAL A 362 11.93 -1.07 1.47
C VAL A 362 13.30 -1.71 1.73
N GLY A 363 13.66 -2.74 0.97
CA GLY A 363 14.97 -3.38 1.03
C GLY A 363 16.11 -2.43 0.69
N LEU A 364 16.00 -1.71 -0.42
CA LEU A 364 16.97 -0.68 -0.83
C LEU A 364 17.10 0.42 0.22
N PHE A 365 15.98 0.91 0.76
CA PHE A 365 15.99 1.88 1.84
C PHE A 365 16.72 1.35 3.09
N SER A 366 16.51 0.07 3.45
CA SER A 366 17.18 -0.54 4.60
C SER A 366 18.68 -0.66 4.39
N VAL A 367 19.13 -1.19 3.25
CA VAL A 367 20.56 -1.48 3.02
C VAL A 367 21.37 -0.21 2.81
N THR A 368 20.79 0.83 2.18
CA THR A 368 21.42 2.15 2.05
C THR A 368 21.63 2.83 3.40
N ARG A 369 20.61 2.80 4.27
CA ARG A 369 20.70 3.34 5.65
C ARG A 369 21.74 2.62 6.51
N LEU A 370 21.97 1.33 6.27
CA LEU A 370 23.00 0.53 6.96
C LEU A 370 24.43 0.81 6.47
N GLY A 371 24.58 1.59 5.40
CA GLY A 371 25.86 1.85 4.75
C GLY A 371 26.42 0.61 4.04
N VAL A 372 25.56 -0.29 3.55
CA VAL A 372 25.99 -1.43 2.74
C VAL A 372 26.57 -0.91 1.42
N THR A 373 27.79 -1.31 1.09
CA THR A 373 28.49 -0.92 -0.15
C THR A 373 28.63 -2.07 -1.15
N GLU A 374 28.32 -3.31 -0.75
CA GLU A 374 28.49 -4.48 -1.61
C GLU A 374 27.39 -4.55 -2.69
N MET A 375 27.77 -4.38 -3.96
CA MET A 375 26.85 -4.35 -5.10
C MET A 375 25.95 -5.58 -5.21
N ARG A 376 26.43 -6.76 -4.78
CA ARG A 376 25.63 -8.00 -4.80
C ARG A 376 24.32 -7.88 -4.01
N THR A 377 24.29 -7.11 -2.92
CA THR A 377 23.06 -6.88 -2.16
C THR A 377 22.08 -6.00 -2.94
N TYR A 378 22.58 -4.97 -3.61
CA TYR A 378 21.75 -4.10 -4.47
C TYR A 378 21.24 -4.86 -5.70
N LEU A 379 22.10 -5.65 -6.35
CA LEU A 379 21.70 -6.51 -7.45
C LEU A 379 20.62 -7.50 -7.02
N SER A 380 20.73 -8.10 -5.83
CA SER A 380 19.66 -8.95 -5.31
C SER A 380 18.34 -8.20 -5.16
N MET A 381 18.35 -6.96 -4.66
CA MET A 381 17.13 -6.16 -4.53
C MET A 381 16.56 -5.75 -5.90
N TYR A 382 17.41 -5.35 -6.86
CA TYR A 382 16.96 -5.04 -8.21
C TYR A 382 16.40 -6.24 -8.94
N SER A 383 16.97 -7.44 -8.75
CA SER A 383 16.43 -8.67 -9.33
C SER A 383 14.99 -8.96 -8.90
N ILE A 384 14.62 -8.67 -7.64
CA ILE A 384 13.23 -8.76 -7.17
C ILE A 384 12.31 -7.86 -8.01
N ALA A 385 12.72 -6.62 -8.29
CA ALA A 385 11.92 -5.70 -9.09
C ALA A 385 11.84 -6.10 -10.56
N VAL A 386 12.93 -6.60 -11.15
CA VAL A 386 12.91 -7.07 -12.55
C VAL A 386 11.93 -8.24 -12.72
N VAL A 387 11.91 -9.19 -11.79
CA VAL A 387 10.91 -10.27 -11.77
C VAL A 387 9.50 -9.69 -11.64
N GLY A 388 9.26 -8.77 -10.68
CA GLY A 388 7.93 -8.17 -10.51
C GLY A 388 7.42 -7.40 -11.73
N VAL A 389 8.28 -6.64 -12.42
CA VAL A 389 7.90 -5.94 -13.65
C VAL A 389 7.64 -6.93 -14.79
N GLY A 390 8.49 -7.94 -14.94
CA GLY A 390 8.31 -9.01 -15.92
C GLY A 390 6.99 -9.75 -15.73
N SER A 391 6.72 -10.19 -14.50
CA SER A 391 5.50 -10.87 -14.11
C SER A 391 4.26 -9.99 -14.34
N PHE A 392 4.29 -8.71 -13.97
CA PHE A 392 3.19 -7.78 -14.29
C PHE A 392 2.90 -7.76 -15.80
N LEU A 393 3.94 -7.61 -16.63
CA LEU A 393 3.78 -7.55 -18.08
C LEU A 393 3.29 -8.87 -18.66
N PHE A 394 3.75 -10.00 -18.11
CA PHE A 394 3.30 -11.32 -18.49
C PHE A 394 1.82 -11.52 -18.17
N HIS A 395 1.39 -11.36 -16.93
CA HIS A 395 -0.01 -11.54 -16.54
C HIS A 395 -0.95 -10.53 -17.19
N ALA A 396 -0.45 -9.34 -17.58
CA ALA A 396 -1.27 -8.35 -18.26
C ALA A 396 -1.53 -8.70 -19.74
N SER A 397 -0.63 -9.42 -20.40
CA SER A 397 -0.67 -9.65 -21.85
C SER A 397 -0.79 -11.11 -22.28
N LEU A 398 -0.29 -12.04 -21.46
CA LEU A 398 -0.11 -13.46 -21.76
C LEU A 398 0.66 -13.71 -23.07
N TRP A 399 1.66 -12.88 -23.35
CA TRP A 399 2.56 -13.09 -24.48
C TRP A 399 3.79 -13.90 -24.10
N TYR A 400 4.28 -14.71 -25.03
CA TYR A 400 5.50 -15.49 -24.86
C TYR A 400 6.72 -14.63 -24.54
N GLU A 401 6.86 -13.47 -25.18
CA GLU A 401 7.97 -12.54 -24.96
C GLU A 401 7.97 -12.01 -23.53
N THR A 402 6.81 -11.62 -23.01
CA THR A 402 6.66 -11.14 -21.63
C THR A 402 6.74 -12.28 -20.62
N GLN A 403 6.31 -13.49 -20.98
CA GLN A 403 6.56 -14.69 -20.17
C GLN A 403 8.07 -14.91 -19.97
N MET A 404 8.87 -14.73 -21.02
CA MET A 404 10.34 -14.77 -20.89
C MET A 404 10.90 -13.62 -20.04
N MET A 405 10.25 -12.45 -20.03
CA MET A 405 10.60 -11.34 -19.14
C MET A 405 10.25 -11.60 -17.67
N ASP A 406 9.37 -12.55 -17.38
CA ASP A 406 9.07 -13.00 -16.01
C ASP A 406 10.02 -14.14 -15.59
N GLU A 407 9.95 -15.26 -16.32
CA GLU A 407 10.56 -16.52 -15.93
C GLU A 407 12.10 -16.49 -15.99
N LEU A 408 12.70 -15.90 -17.02
CA LEU A 408 14.17 -15.88 -17.14
C LEU A 408 14.83 -15.02 -16.05
N PRO A 409 14.33 -13.81 -15.72
CA PRO A 409 14.82 -13.07 -14.57
C PRO A 409 14.72 -13.79 -13.22
N MET A 410 13.77 -14.70 -13.03
CA MET A 410 13.75 -15.54 -11.82
C MET A 410 15.03 -16.38 -11.71
N ILE A 411 15.51 -16.96 -12.82
CA ILE A 411 16.78 -17.71 -12.85
C ILE A 411 17.97 -16.79 -12.57
N TYR A 412 18.03 -15.66 -13.28
CA TYR A 412 19.16 -14.73 -13.17
C TYR A 412 19.27 -14.12 -11.77
N GLY A 413 18.14 -13.67 -11.23
CA GLY A 413 18.04 -13.13 -9.87
C GLY A 413 18.42 -14.17 -8.82
N THR A 414 17.95 -15.39 -8.96
CA THR A 414 18.27 -16.46 -8.01
C THR A 414 19.75 -16.86 -8.09
N CYS A 415 20.37 -16.80 -9.28
CA CYS A 415 21.82 -16.94 -9.40
C CYS A 415 22.57 -15.83 -8.64
N VAL A 416 22.11 -14.57 -8.71
CA VAL A 416 22.66 -13.47 -7.90
C VAL A 416 22.49 -13.76 -6.41
N PHE A 417 21.35 -14.30 -5.99
CA PHE A 417 21.10 -14.65 -4.60
C PHE A 417 22.02 -15.77 -4.13
N VAL A 418 22.22 -16.83 -4.93
CA VAL A 418 23.14 -17.93 -4.63
C VAL A 418 24.57 -17.41 -4.51
N PHE A 419 24.98 -16.55 -5.44
CA PHE A 419 26.28 -15.88 -5.38
C PHE A 419 26.43 -15.08 -4.09
N ALA A 420 25.43 -14.28 -3.71
CA ALA A 420 25.47 -13.50 -2.47
C ALA A 420 25.52 -14.40 -1.22
N ALA A 421 24.70 -15.46 -1.20
CA ALA A 421 24.59 -16.39 -0.09
C ALA A 421 25.90 -17.15 0.15
N TRP A 422 26.51 -17.77 -0.86
CA TRP A 422 27.74 -18.55 -0.69
C TRP A 422 28.97 -17.71 -0.35
N ARG A 423 28.87 -16.38 -0.50
CA ARG A 423 29.97 -15.42 -0.29
C ARG A 423 29.77 -14.53 0.94
N VAL A 424 28.91 -14.97 1.86
CA VAL A 424 28.62 -14.31 3.14
C VAL A 424 29.87 -14.17 4.02
N PHE A 425 30.70 -15.21 4.16
CA PHE A 425 31.81 -15.18 5.11
C PHE A 425 33.12 -14.69 4.47
N PRO A 426 33.99 -13.96 5.19
CA PRO A 426 35.28 -13.50 4.66
C PRO A 426 36.14 -14.63 4.06
N GLU A 427 36.16 -15.79 4.70
CA GLU A 427 36.88 -16.99 4.26
C GLU A 427 36.34 -17.55 2.94
N THR A 428 35.02 -17.53 2.76
CA THR A 428 34.39 -17.98 1.51
C THR A 428 34.37 -16.89 0.45
N ASN A 429 34.69 -15.64 0.78
CA ASN A 429 34.72 -14.51 -0.16
C ASN A 429 36.03 -14.41 -0.99
N LYS A 430 36.84 -15.49 -1.05
CA LYS A 430 38.08 -15.59 -1.84
C LYS A 430 37.82 -16.23 -3.21
N ASN A 431 38.36 -15.66 -4.30
CA ASN A 431 38.14 -16.09 -5.69
C ASN A 431 36.67 -16.05 -6.17
N ASN A 432 36.11 -14.85 -6.39
CA ASN A 432 34.70 -14.64 -6.80
C ASN A 432 34.41 -15.12 -8.23
N ASN A 433 35.42 -15.12 -9.09
CA ASN A 433 35.23 -15.20 -10.54
C ASN A 433 34.77 -16.58 -11.00
N LEU A 434 35.24 -17.67 -10.37
CA LEU A 434 34.84 -19.02 -10.76
C LEU A 434 33.36 -19.30 -10.49
N LEU A 435 32.86 -18.93 -9.30
CA LEU A 435 31.44 -19.09 -8.97
C LEU A 435 30.55 -18.19 -9.84
N ALA A 436 30.95 -16.93 -10.03
CA ALA A 436 30.22 -16.00 -10.89
C ALA A 436 30.17 -16.51 -12.34
N PHE A 437 31.30 -17.02 -12.87
CA PHE A 437 31.36 -17.62 -14.20
C PHE A 437 30.48 -18.88 -14.30
N GLY A 438 30.52 -19.76 -13.30
CA GLY A 438 29.68 -20.96 -13.27
C GLY A 438 28.18 -20.63 -13.29
N LEU A 439 27.75 -19.66 -12.47
CA LEU A 439 26.35 -19.20 -12.43
C LEU A 439 25.93 -18.47 -13.70
N PHE A 440 26.86 -17.74 -14.34
CA PHE A 440 26.64 -17.13 -15.65
C PHE A 440 26.45 -18.19 -16.74
N VAL A 441 27.34 -19.19 -16.82
CA VAL A 441 27.22 -20.31 -17.76
C VAL A 441 25.93 -21.08 -17.53
N TYR A 442 25.57 -21.35 -16.27
CA TYR A 442 24.28 -21.96 -15.92
C TYR A 442 23.10 -21.13 -16.45
N SER A 443 23.09 -19.82 -16.20
CA SER A 443 22.03 -18.92 -16.66
C SER A 443 21.87 -18.92 -18.18
N ILE A 444 22.97 -18.86 -18.92
CA ILE A 444 22.98 -18.92 -20.39
C ILE A 444 22.51 -20.28 -20.90
N ALA A 445 22.97 -21.37 -20.29
CA ALA A 445 22.56 -22.72 -20.67
C ALA A 445 21.07 -22.96 -20.45
N VAL A 446 20.54 -22.58 -19.27
CA VAL A 446 19.10 -22.66 -18.99
C VAL A 446 18.31 -21.81 -19.97
N THR A 447 18.76 -20.58 -20.26
CA THR A 447 18.08 -19.69 -21.23
C THR A 447 18.02 -20.32 -22.62
N GLY A 448 19.16 -20.76 -23.16
CA GLY A 448 19.22 -21.34 -24.50
C GLY A 448 18.40 -22.63 -24.62
N MET A 449 18.43 -23.47 -23.59
CA MET A 449 17.61 -24.68 -23.55
C MET A 449 16.13 -24.35 -23.40
N TYR A 450 15.77 -23.38 -22.56
CA TYR A 450 14.37 -23.04 -22.32
C TYR A 450 13.71 -22.41 -23.55
N LEU A 451 14.40 -21.49 -24.24
CA LEU A 451 13.92 -20.91 -25.50
C LEU A 451 13.74 -21.96 -26.61
N LYS A 452 14.54 -23.04 -26.58
CA LYS A 452 14.43 -24.14 -27.55
C LYS A 452 13.32 -25.13 -27.19
N LEU A 453 13.21 -25.51 -25.91
CA LEU A 453 12.28 -26.54 -25.44
C LEU A 453 10.86 -26.00 -25.23
N LYS A 454 10.72 -24.72 -24.88
CA LYS A 454 9.44 -24.05 -24.57
C LYS A 454 8.55 -24.85 -23.62
N ASN A 455 9.16 -25.50 -22.63
CA ASN A 455 8.47 -26.35 -21.66
C ASN A 455 8.63 -25.73 -20.26
N PRO A 456 7.57 -25.17 -19.64
CA PRO A 456 7.67 -24.47 -18.36
C PRO A 456 8.17 -25.36 -17.21
N VAL A 457 7.89 -26.68 -17.26
CA VAL A 457 8.39 -27.63 -16.25
C VAL A 457 9.92 -27.67 -16.22
N PHE A 458 10.59 -27.49 -17.37
CA PHE A 458 12.06 -27.40 -17.40
C PHE A 458 12.57 -26.19 -16.63
N HIS A 459 11.91 -25.03 -16.81
CA HIS A 459 12.22 -23.82 -16.04
C HIS A 459 11.96 -24.03 -14.55
N GLU A 460 10.79 -24.56 -14.19
CA GLU A 460 10.39 -24.81 -12.81
C GLU A 460 11.39 -25.70 -12.07
N VAL A 461 11.87 -26.78 -12.71
CA VAL A 461 12.89 -27.67 -12.13
C VAL A 461 14.22 -26.94 -11.95
N CYS A 462 14.68 -26.20 -12.96
CA CYS A 462 15.91 -25.42 -12.87
C CYS A 462 15.85 -24.38 -11.74
N TYR A 463 14.76 -23.62 -11.70
CA TYR A 463 14.47 -22.65 -10.65
C TYR A 463 14.37 -23.31 -9.27
N GLY A 464 13.65 -24.42 -9.17
CA GLY A 464 13.45 -25.18 -7.94
C GLY A 464 14.75 -25.70 -7.34
N ILE A 465 15.71 -26.12 -8.17
CA ILE A 465 17.06 -26.50 -7.71
C ILE A 465 17.78 -25.29 -7.08
N LEU A 466 17.75 -24.12 -7.73
CA LEU A 466 18.35 -22.91 -7.18
C LEU A 466 17.67 -22.46 -5.88
N ALA A 467 16.34 -22.52 -5.83
CA ALA A 467 15.56 -22.21 -4.64
C ALA A 467 15.88 -23.18 -3.48
N ALA A 468 16.02 -24.48 -3.76
CA ALA A 468 16.43 -25.48 -2.77
C ALA A 468 17.84 -25.21 -2.23
N ILE A 469 18.79 -24.80 -3.08
CA ILE A 469 20.12 -24.37 -2.66
C ILE A 469 20.01 -23.19 -1.67
N LEU A 470 19.19 -22.19 -1.98
CA LEU A 470 18.98 -21.03 -1.11
C LEU A 470 18.24 -21.37 0.17
N PHE A 471 17.36 -22.37 0.17
CA PHE A 471 16.67 -22.84 1.36
C PHE A 471 17.63 -23.59 2.31
N LEU A 472 18.48 -24.45 1.76
CA LEU A 472 19.40 -25.28 2.55
C LEU A 472 20.65 -24.53 3.04
N THR A 473 21.04 -23.45 2.35
CA THR A 473 22.27 -22.71 2.67
C THR A 473 22.23 -22.02 4.05
N PRO A 474 21.22 -21.19 4.42
CA PRO A 474 21.23 -20.44 5.67
C PRO A 474 21.33 -21.30 6.95
N PRO A 475 20.63 -22.45 7.09
CA PRO A 475 20.84 -23.36 8.23
C PRO A 475 22.30 -23.77 8.46
N ILE A 476 23.03 -24.08 7.38
CA ILE A 476 24.46 -24.44 7.43
C ILE A 476 25.28 -23.21 7.89
N GLN A 477 24.94 -22.04 7.39
CA GLN A 477 25.61 -20.79 7.77
C GLN A 477 25.33 -20.38 9.23
N PHE A 478 24.13 -20.66 9.75
CA PHE A 478 23.79 -20.44 11.15
C PHE A 478 24.59 -21.36 12.08
N TYR A 479 24.78 -22.62 11.68
CA TYR A 479 25.69 -23.53 12.37
C TYR A 479 27.13 -23.00 12.34
N HIS A 480 27.59 -22.52 11.19
CA HIS A 480 28.92 -21.92 11.05
C HIS A 480 29.13 -20.69 11.94
N ILE A 481 28.15 -19.76 12.00
CA ILE A 481 28.15 -18.61 12.92
C ILE A 481 28.27 -19.08 14.37
N LYS A 482 27.49 -20.09 14.77
CA LYS A 482 27.47 -20.59 16.15
C LYS A 482 28.86 -21.07 16.61
N HIS A 483 29.62 -21.72 15.74
CA HIS A 483 30.91 -22.31 16.07
C HIS A 483 32.10 -21.37 15.87
N ASN A 484 32.10 -20.61 14.78
CA ASN A 484 33.26 -19.79 14.39
C ASN A 484 33.13 -18.30 14.78
N TYR A 485 31.91 -17.85 15.11
CA TYR A 485 31.61 -16.47 15.51
C TYR A 485 30.75 -16.44 16.80
N PRO A 486 31.24 -17.04 17.92
CA PRO A 486 30.45 -17.22 19.14
C PRO A 486 29.93 -15.91 19.76
N GLN A 487 30.59 -14.77 19.46
CA GLN A 487 30.14 -13.44 19.88
C GLN A 487 28.78 -13.01 19.31
N TYR A 488 28.28 -13.69 18.27
CA TYR A 488 26.97 -13.45 17.66
C TYR A 488 25.96 -14.57 17.92
N SER A 489 26.25 -15.48 18.86
CA SER A 489 25.35 -16.59 19.22
C SER A 489 23.98 -16.11 19.70
N ASP A 490 23.90 -14.95 20.35
CA ASP A 490 22.67 -14.26 20.75
C ASP A 490 21.81 -13.83 19.55
N ARG A 491 22.43 -13.57 18.40
CA ARG A 491 21.75 -13.16 17.15
C ARG A 491 21.06 -14.30 16.41
N LEU A 492 21.44 -15.55 16.68
CA LEU A 492 20.93 -16.73 15.97
C LEU A 492 19.41 -16.88 16.08
N SER A 493 18.83 -16.52 17.22
CA SER A 493 17.37 -16.58 17.41
C SER A 493 16.62 -15.66 16.44
N GLY A 494 17.15 -14.46 16.18
CA GLY A 494 16.61 -13.52 15.20
C GLY A 494 16.79 -13.99 13.77
N LEU A 495 17.95 -14.57 13.45
CA LEU A 495 18.24 -15.16 12.14
C LEU A 495 17.30 -16.33 11.82
N TRP A 496 17.08 -17.24 12.77
CA TRP A 496 16.11 -18.33 12.61
C TRP A 496 14.68 -17.81 12.45
N LYS A 497 14.29 -16.76 13.18
CA LYS A 497 12.97 -16.15 13.04
C LYS A 497 12.79 -15.54 11.65
N LEU A 498 13.80 -14.83 11.13
CA LEU A 498 13.76 -14.24 9.79
C LEU A 498 13.73 -15.31 8.70
N TYR A 499 14.56 -16.36 8.84
CA TYR A 499 14.58 -17.51 7.95
C TYR A 499 13.21 -18.19 7.88
N TRP A 500 12.62 -18.54 9.02
CA TRP A 500 11.30 -19.20 9.04
C TRP A 500 10.18 -18.31 8.55
N TYR A 501 10.24 -17.00 8.82
CA TYR A 501 9.30 -16.04 8.23
C TYR A 501 9.35 -16.05 6.70
N GLY A 502 10.55 -16.00 6.12
CA GLY A 502 10.73 -16.09 4.67
C GLY A 502 10.31 -17.45 4.11
N ALA A 503 10.74 -18.54 4.75
CA ALA A 503 10.44 -19.91 4.34
C ALA A 503 8.95 -20.23 4.37
N VAL A 504 8.25 -19.92 5.47
CA VAL A 504 6.81 -20.15 5.59
C VAL A 504 6.03 -19.30 4.58
N SER A 505 6.44 -18.05 4.37
CA SER A 505 5.81 -17.20 3.37
C SER A 505 6.00 -17.74 1.94
N TYR A 506 7.22 -18.14 1.59
CA TYR A 506 7.54 -18.65 0.26
C TYR A 506 6.85 -20.00 0.00
N LEU A 507 6.97 -20.95 0.94
CA LEU A 507 6.35 -22.27 0.82
C LEU A 507 4.81 -22.19 0.90
N GLY A 508 4.28 -21.27 1.70
CA GLY A 508 2.84 -20.98 1.73
C GLY A 508 2.35 -20.44 0.39
N GLY A 509 3.07 -19.50 -0.21
CA GLY A 509 2.83 -19.06 -1.58
C GLY A 509 2.88 -20.24 -2.56
N PHE A 510 3.92 -21.08 -2.50
CA PHE A 510 4.08 -22.25 -3.38
C PHE A 510 2.93 -23.24 -3.25
N ALA A 511 2.44 -23.46 -2.03
CA ALA A 511 1.27 -24.28 -1.79
C ALA A 511 0.01 -23.68 -2.42
N MET A 512 -0.18 -22.35 -2.31
CA MET A 512 -1.30 -21.66 -2.96
C MET A 512 -1.21 -21.76 -4.49
N TRP A 513 -0.02 -21.55 -5.07
CA TRP A 513 0.24 -21.77 -6.50
C TRP A 513 -0.10 -23.21 -6.93
N GLY A 514 0.30 -24.20 -6.14
CA GLY A 514 -0.03 -25.60 -6.41
C GLY A 514 -1.53 -25.87 -6.37
N VAL A 515 -2.26 -25.25 -5.43
CA VAL A 515 -3.73 -25.36 -5.37
C VAL A 515 -4.38 -24.65 -6.56
N ASP A 516 -3.89 -23.46 -6.93
CA ASP A 516 -4.36 -22.69 -8.09
C ASP A 516 -4.29 -23.51 -9.38
N ASN A 517 -3.16 -24.20 -9.60
CA ASN A 517 -2.96 -25.06 -10.78
C ASN A 517 -3.79 -26.34 -10.77
N ASN A 518 -3.89 -27.04 -9.63
CA ASN A 518 -4.50 -28.37 -9.57
C ASN A 518 -6.01 -28.36 -9.31
N PHE A 519 -6.54 -27.28 -8.72
CA PHE A 519 -7.95 -27.16 -8.33
C PHE A 519 -8.63 -25.96 -8.97
N CYS A 520 -8.17 -25.56 -10.17
CA CYS A 520 -8.62 -24.34 -10.81
C CYS A 520 -10.14 -24.30 -11.04
N GLU A 521 -10.75 -25.38 -11.53
CA GLU A 521 -12.20 -25.44 -11.76
C GLU A 521 -13.01 -25.22 -10.47
N VAL A 522 -12.52 -25.78 -9.35
CA VAL A 522 -13.13 -25.62 -8.03
C VAL A 522 -13.00 -24.17 -7.55
N LEU A 523 -11.83 -23.56 -7.75
CA LEU A 523 -11.60 -22.16 -7.40
C LEU A 523 -12.48 -21.22 -8.22
N ARG A 524 -12.54 -21.38 -9.55
CA ARG A 524 -13.41 -20.58 -10.43
C ARG A 524 -14.88 -20.72 -10.07
N THR A 525 -15.35 -21.94 -9.83
CA THR A 525 -16.73 -22.19 -9.34
C THR A 525 -16.96 -21.49 -7.99
N GLY A 526 -15.99 -21.56 -7.08
CA GLY A 526 -16.02 -20.83 -5.81
C GLY A 526 -16.08 -19.32 -5.99
N ARG A 527 -15.30 -18.74 -6.90
CA ARG A 527 -15.27 -17.31 -7.24
C ARG A 527 -16.63 -16.84 -7.77
N GLU A 528 -17.27 -17.62 -8.63
CA GLU A 528 -18.61 -17.33 -9.16
C GLU A 528 -19.68 -17.37 -8.07
N ASN A 529 -19.59 -18.33 -7.15
CA ASN A 529 -20.56 -18.49 -6.05
C ASN A 529 -20.42 -17.40 -4.97
N VAL A 530 -19.18 -17.00 -4.65
CA VAL A 530 -18.90 -16.03 -3.59
C VAL A 530 -19.07 -14.59 -4.07
N GLY A 531 -18.65 -14.28 -5.31
CA GLY A 531 -18.75 -12.94 -5.88
C GLY A 531 -17.83 -11.89 -5.21
N TYR A 532 -17.77 -10.68 -5.77
CA TYR A 532 -16.97 -9.59 -5.20
C TYR A 532 -17.62 -9.00 -3.93
N PRO A 533 -16.82 -8.50 -2.97
CA PRO A 533 -15.35 -8.43 -2.98
C PRO A 533 -14.65 -9.72 -2.52
N ALA A 534 -15.38 -10.67 -1.93
CA ALA A 534 -14.79 -11.86 -1.30
C ALA A 534 -14.15 -12.84 -2.29
N ARG A 535 -14.53 -12.80 -3.57
CA ARG A 535 -13.92 -13.53 -4.68
C ARG A 535 -12.40 -13.42 -4.74
N ILE A 536 -11.84 -12.25 -4.42
CA ILE A 536 -10.39 -12.00 -4.45
C ILE A 536 -9.64 -12.97 -3.54
N LEU A 537 -10.26 -13.43 -2.46
CA LEU A 537 -9.65 -14.40 -1.53
C LEU A 537 -9.41 -15.77 -2.17
N LEU A 538 -10.01 -16.06 -3.32
CA LEU A 538 -9.85 -17.29 -4.10
C LEU A 538 -8.91 -17.11 -5.30
N GLU A 539 -8.29 -15.95 -5.48
CA GLU A 539 -7.23 -15.70 -6.46
C GLU A 539 -5.89 -16.19 -5.86
N PHE A 540 -5.65 -17.50 -5.86
CA PHE A 540 -4.54 -18.10 -5.11
C PHE A 540 -3.18 -17.78 -5.71
N HIS A 541 -3.11 -17.55 -7.01
CA HIS A 541 -1.90 -17.09 -7.68
C HIS A 541 -1.49 -15.65 -7.26
N LEU A 542 -2.44 -14.78 -6.89
CA LEU A 542 -2.11 -13.49 -6.24
C LEU A 542 -1.39 -13.69 -4.90
N PHE A 543 -1.80 -14.69 -4.11
CA PHE A 543 -1.16 -14.99 -2.83
C PHE A 543 0.21 -15.67 -3.01
N TRP A 544 0.43 -16.34 -4.14
CA TRP A 544 1.76 -16.75 -4.57
C TRP A 544 2.69 -15.55 -4.77
N HIS A 545 2.29 -14.51 -5.51
CA HIS A 545 3.08 -13.29 -5.68
C HIS A 545 3.39 -12.61 -4.35
N PHE A 546 2.39 -12.46 -3.49
CA PHE A 546 2.60 -11.90 -2.15
C PHE A 546 3.59 -12.73 -1.31
N GLY A 547 3.36 -14.04 -1.23
CA GLY A 547 4.15 -14.96 -0.41
C GLY A 547 5.60 -15.05 -0.86
N THR A 548 5.83 -15.09 -2.17
CA THR A 548 7.17 -15.13 -2.77
C THR A 548 7.88 -13.79 -2.72
N ALA A 549 7.19 -12.65 -2.86
CA ALA A 549 7.77 -11.32 -2.66
C ALA A 549 8.28 -11.12 -1.22
N VAL A 550 7.46 -11.48 -0.23
CA VAL A 550 7.86 -11.48 1.19
C VAL A 550 9.02 -12.45 1.44
N GLY A 551 8.94 -13.66 0.88
CA GLY A 551 9.93 -14.72 1.07
C GLY A 551 11.30 -14.37 0.49
N THR A 552 11.33 -13.85 -0.73
CA THR A 552 12.56 -13.39 -1.41
C THR A 552 13.18 -12.20 -0.68
N TYR A 553 12.39 -11.21 -0.27
CA TYR A 553 12.85 -10.11 0.57
C TYR A 553 13.49 -10.60 1.87
N ALA A 554 12.81 -11.47 2.60
CA ALA A 554 13.33 -12.03 3.86
C ALA A 554 14.62 -12.85 3.64
N SER A 555 14.73 -13.56 2.51
CA SER A 555 15.94 -14.28 2.12
C SER A 555 17.12 -13.34 1.88
N VAL A 556 16.93 -12.28 1.07
CA VAL A 556 17.98 -11.27 0.82
C VAL A 556 18.37 -10.56 2.12
N MET A 557 17.41 -10.25 2.99
CA MET A 557 17.69 -9.65 4.30
C MET A 557 18.44 -10.61 5.24
N THR A 558 18.15 -11.91 5.18
CA THR A 558 18.89 -12.94 5.95
C THR A 558 20.35 -12.98 5.52
N VAL A 559 20.61 -13.08 4.22
CA VAL A 559 21.97 -13.09 3.66
C VAL A 559 22.70 -11.79 3.97
N THR A 560 22.04 -10.64 3.83
CA THR A 560 22.63 -9.33 4.13
C THR A 560 22.97 -9.19 5.61
N TYR A 561 22.07 -9.60 6.51
CA TYR A 561 22.31 -9.53 7.94
C TYR A 561 23.45 -10.46 8.37
N LEU A 562 23.47 -11.69 7.86
CA LEU A 562 24.58 -12.63 8.06
C LEU A 562 25.91 -12.05 7.60
N ARG A 563 25.93 -11.45 6.41
CA ARG A 563 27.15 -10.83 5.86
C ARG A 563 27.66 -9.71 6.75
N LEU A 564 26.77 -8.83 7.21
CA LEU A 564 27.15 -7.72 8.10
C LEU A 564 27.78 -8.26 9.39
N LEU A 565 27.16 -9.25 10.04
CA LEU A 565 27.72 -9.90 11.23
C LEU A 565 29.09 -10.54 10.94
N ALA A 566 29.22 -11.30 9.85
CA ALA A 566 30.46 -11.95 9.45
C ALA A 566 31.60 -10.95 9.13
N THR A 567 31.26 -9.73 8.71
CA THR A 567 32.24 -8.64 8.52
C THR A 567 32.55 -7.83 9.78
N GLY A 568 32.03 -8.25 10.94
CA GLY A 568 32.32 -7.63 12.23
C GLY A 568 31.39 -6.50 12.65
N ARG A 569 30.28 -6.25 11.93
CA ARG A 569 29.28 -5.23 12.30
C ARG A 569 28.43 -5.73 13.47
N SER A 570 28.86 -5.46 14.70
CA SER A 570 28.11 -5.79 15.92
C SER A 570 27.01 -4.77 16.25
N ASP A 571 27.02 -3.63 15.56
CA ASP A 571 26.08 -2.50 15.70
C ASP A 571 24.73 -2.73 15.01
N VAL A 572 24.57 -3.80 14.22
CA VAL A 572 23.34 -4.09 13.47
C VAL A 572 22.45 -5.10 14.17
N TYR A 573 21.14 -4.88 14.09
CA TYR A 573 20.14 -5.70 14.75
C TYR A 573 18.90 -5.92 13.88
N LEU A 574 18.23 -7.05 14.07
CA LEU A 574 16.93 -7.32 13.45
C LEU A 574 15.80 -6.67 14.26
N LYS A 575 15.01 -5.82 13.61
CA LYS A 575 13.83 -5.15 14.15
C LYS A 575 12.58 -5.56 13.38
N TRP A 576 11.52 -5.89 14.11
CA TRP A 576 10.21 -6.21 13.53
C TRP A 576 9.29 -4.98 13.62
N VAL A 577 9.19 -4.22 12.55
CA VAL A 577 8.32 -3.04 12.45
C VAL A 577 6.86 -3.49 12.45
N GLY A 578 6.06 -2.97 13.40
CA GLY A 578 4.68 -3.40 13.59
C GLY A 578 4.53 -4.88 13.94
N GLY A 579 5.58 -5.54 14.43
CA GLY A 579 5.58 -6.97 14.78
C GLY A 579 5.68 -7.94 13.59
N VAL A 580 5.44 -7.46 12.36
CA VAL A 580 5.30 -8.30 11.16
C VAL A 580 6.37 -8.06 10.10
N PHE A 581 6.94 -6.87 10.02
CA PHE A 581 7.86 -6.51 8.93
C PHE A 581 9.32 -6.50 9.40
N PRO A 582 10.18 -7.42 8.91
CA PRO A 582 11.57 -7.48 9.36
C PRO A 582 12.44 -6.43 8.66
N MET A 583 13.26 -5.73 9.44
CA MET A 583 14.23 -4.75 8.96
C MET A 583 15.53 -4.86 9.74
N VAL A 584 16.67 -4.75 9.08
CA VAL A 584 17.98 -4.67 9.75
C VAL A 584 18.28 -3.19 10.01
N THR A 585 18.64 -2.85 11.25
CA THR A 585 18.85 -1.46 11.65
C THR A 585 19.98 -1.32 12.67
N THR A 586 20.59 -0.15 12.70
CA THR A 586 21.49 0.31 13.77
C THR A 586 20.73 1.05 14.88
N ASP A 587 19.46 1.42 14.63
CA ASP A 587 18.70 2.37 15.44
C ASP A 587 17.83 1.62 16.48
N LEU A 588 18.47 0.89 17.40
CA LEU A 588 17.80 0.29 18.57
C LEU A 588 18.18 1.02 19.87
N SER A 589 17.21 1.21 20.74
CA SER A 589 17.47 1.67 22.12
C SER A 589 18.19 0.59 22.94
N TYR A 590 18.95 1.01 23.95
CA TYR A 590 19.64 0.10 24.87
C TYR A 590 18.72 -0.98 25.49
N VAL A 591 17.45 -0.63 25.75
CA VAL A 591 16.43 -1.55 26.28
C VAL A 591 16.03 -2.62 25.24
N GLU A 592 15.92 -2.25 23.97
CA GLU A 592 15.62 -3.18 22.88
C GLU A 592 16.78 -4.14 22.62
N ILE A 593 18.01 -3.63 22.65
CA ILE A 593 19.24 -4.44 22.57
C ILE A 593 19.22 -5.49 23.68
N ARG A 594 19.00 -5.08 24.94
CA ARG A 594 18.98 -6.00 26.09
C ARG A 594 17.87 -7.06 26.01
N LYS A 595 16.73 -6.76 25.37
CA LYS A 595 15.66 -7.75 25.13
C LYS A 595 16.05 -8.80 24.08
N LEU A 596 16.83 -8.40 23.08
CA LEU A 596 17.31 -9.29 22.02
C LEU A 596 18.50 -10.14 22.46
N THR A 597 19.30 -9.68 23.43
CA THR A 597 20.51 -10.37 23.91
C THR A 597 20.34 -11.12 25.23
N LYS A 598 19.16 -11.04 25.87
CA LYS A 598 18.91 -11.78 27.12
C LYS A 598 18.90 -13.29 26.83
N PRO A 599 19.71 -14.11 27.55
CA PRO A 599 19.56 -15.56 27.47
C PRO A 599 18.14 -15.90 27.94
N LYS A 600 17.41 -16.68 27.14
CA LYS A 600 16.14 -17.27 27.60
C LYS A 600 16.50 -18.15 28.80
N ALA A 601 15.90 -17.87 29.96
CA ALA A 601 16.01 -18.75 31.11
C ALA A 601 15.52 -20.14 30.68
N VAL A 602 16.34 -21.15 30.97
CA VAL A 602 16.14 -22.57 30.61
C VAL A 602 14.86 -23.11 31.22
#